data_AF-A0A644ZVC5-F1
#
_entry.id   AF-A0A644ZVC5-F1
#
_cell.length_a   1.000
_cell.length_b   1.000
_cell.length_c   1.000
_cell.angle_alpha   90.00
_cell.angle_beta   90.00
_cell.angle_gamma   90.00
#
_symmetry.space_group_name_H-M   'P 1'
#
loop_
_entity.id
_entity.type
_entity.pdbx_description
1 polymer ?
#
loop_
_entity_poly.entity_id
_entity_poly.type
_entity_poly.pdbx_seq_one_letter_code
_entity_poly.pdbx_strand_id
1 'polypeptide(L)'
;MDEYAPLIRCGAATAGNDHRLGSSEAPPAIISIYLGDQLSSILDTITMEGCCTKSDRQFVRMGMTMLPQLPKDLTDRNRTSPIAFTGNKFEYRMVGSSQSMAGPNIYINAAVAQILEQAADRLEAAEDKELECHNIIRDFYQNHKRIVFNGNGYSREWKEEAAKRGLPDFRDTVSALPQMVSETSLALFEQQHVFTRSEISSRLEINLQTYSKQINVEASIMVEMCRKSIIPAVIGYVGKLSDSLSKQEARGLSVNAQQQLVTTVQTALNQAIEATEQLHVCIAKALSYKDEVLKQAQIYRDEVVQQMQLLRSHVDLMETYTDKAFWPFPSYDDLLFRL
;
A
#
# COMPACT_ATOMS: atom_id res chain seq x y z
N MET A 1 0.01 -19.26 1.08
CA MET A 1 0.15 -17.91 0.47
C MET A 1 -0.88 -17.69 -0.63
N ASP A 2 -1.00 -18.59 -1.60
CA ASP A 2 -2.00 -18.49 -2.68
C ASP A 2 -3.44 -18.59 -2.16
N GLU A 3 -3.78 -19.66 -1.43
CA GLU A 3 -5.15 -19.89 -0.91
C GLU A 3 -5.66 -18.78 0.00
N TYR A 4 -4.76 -18.26 0.85
CA TYR A 4 -5.08 -17.25 1.86
C TYR A 4 -4.62 -15.84 1.46
N ALA A 5 -4.38 -15.59 0.16
CA ALA A 5 -3.93 -14.29 -0.34
C ALA A 5 -4.79 -13.11 0.14
N PRO A 6 -6.14 -13.17 0.13
CA PRO A 6 -6.99 -12.12 0.69
C PRO A 6 -6.70 -11.82 2.17
N LEU A 7 -6.55 -12.85 3.00
CA LEU A 7 -6.26 -12.71 4.42
C LEU A 7 -4.85 -12.15 4.66
N ILE A 8 -3.87 -12.61 3.89
CA ILE A 8 -2.50 -12.07 3.96
C ILE A 8 -2.50 -10.59 3.57
N ARG A 9 -3.26 -10.18 2.55
CA ARG A 9 -3.44 -8.76 2.21
C ARG A 9 -4.02 -7.94 3.37
N CYS A 10 -4.92 -8.51 4.18
CA CYS A 10 -5.44 -7.87 5.40
C CYS A 10 -4.34 -7.58 6.44
N GLY A 11 -3.28 -8.39 6.48
CA GLY A 11 -2.14 -8.16 7.38
C GLY A 11 -1.46 -6.81 7.14
N ALA A 12 -1.58 -6.24 5.95
CA ALA A 12 -1.02 -4.94 5.58
C ALA A 12 -2.08 -3.82 5.49
N ALA A 13 -3.30 -4.04 5.98
CA ALA A 13 -4.42 -3.11 5.82
C ALA A 13 -4.46 -2.08 6.96
N THR A 14 -3.87 -0.91 6.72
CA THR A 14 -3.98 0.27 7.60
C THR A 14 -4.09 1.54 6.76
N ALA A 15 -4.74 2.58 7.30
CA ALA A 15 -4.93 3.87 6.60
C ALA A 15 -3.61 4.46 6.09
N GLY A 16 -2.57 4.49 6.93
CA GLY A 16 -1.26 5.01 6.53
C GLY A 16 -0.58 4.17 5.44
N ASN A 17 -0.79 2.85 5.44
CA ASN A 17 -0.16 1.98 4.44
C ASN A 17 -0.85 2.04 3.08
N ASP A 18 -2.12 2.46 3.01
CA ASP A 18 -2.81 2.70 1.73
C ASP A 18 -2.12 3.79 0.90
N HIS A 19 -1.49 4.78 1.54
CA HIS A 19 -0.67 5.79 0.85
C HIS A 19 0.67 5.24 0.33
N ARG A 20 1.11 4.09 0.85
CA ARG A 20 2.42 3.52 0.56
C ARG A 20 2.35 2.47 -0.56
N LEU A 21 1.44 1.50 -0.44
CA LEU A 21 1.40 0.32 -1.30
C LEU A 21 1.28 0.67 -2.79
N GLY A 22 2.07 0.01 -3.64
CA GLY A 22 2.07 0.22 -5.09
C GLY A 22 2.84 1.46 -5.56
N SER A 23 3.62 2.10 -4.70
CA SER A 23 4.45 3.27 -5.01
C SER A 23 5.82 3.17 -4.33
N SER A 24 6.83 3.89 -4.84
CA SER A 24 8.13 4.12 -4.17
C SER A 24 8.71 2.91 -3.43
N GLU A 25 9.01 1.83 -4.17
CA GLU A 25 9.56 0.55 -3.65
C GLU A 25 8.62 -0.28 -2.75
N ALA A 26 7.40 0.17 -2.48
CA ALA A 26 6.39 -0.62 -1.78
C ALA A 26 5.57 -1.49 -2.75
N PRO A 27 5.44 -2.80 -2.47
CA PRO A 27 4.76 -3.74 -3.35
C PRO A 27 3.29 -3.35 -3.63
N PRO A 28 2.73 -3.73 -4.79
CA PRO A 28 1.31 -3.53 -5.09
C PRO A 28 0.43 -4.38 -4.16
N ALA A 29 -0.87 -4.09 -4.14
CA ALA A 29 -1.86 -4.81 -3.33
C ALA A 29 -2.15 -6.26 -3.79
N ILE A 30 -1.54 -6.69 -4.89
CA ILE A 30 -1.69 -8.02 -5.47
C ILE A 30 -0.67 -8.94 -4.80
N ILE A 31 -1.11 -9.95 -4.04
CA ILE A 31 -0.18 -10.91 -3.42
C ILE A 31 0.49 -11.74 -4.51
N SER A 32 1.82 -11.69 -4.55
CA SER A 32 2.68 -12.51 -5.38
C SER A 32 3.95 -12.90 -4.62
N ILE A 33 4.60 -13.98 -5.07
CA ILE A 33 5.85 -14.48 -4.49
C ILE A 33 6.97 -14.38 -5.52
N TYR A 34 8.06 -13.75 -5.11
CA TYR A 34 9.35 -13.86 -5.78
C TYR A 34 10.11 -15.08 -5.23
N LEU A 35 10.45 -16.04 -6.09
CA LEU A 35 11.28 -17.19 -5.75
C LEU A 35 12.70 -17.06 -6.33
N GLY A 36 12.86 -16.25 -7.36
CA GLY A 36 14.09 -16.16 -8.15
C GLY A 36 14.26 -17.32 -9.13
N ASP A 37 15.10 -17.11 -10.14
CA ASP A 37 15.23 -18.03 -11.29
C ASP A 37 15.65 -19.45 -10.86
N GLN A 38 16.59 -19.55 -9.92
CA GLN A 38 17.14 -20.84 -9.50
C GLN A 38 16.09 -21.72 -8.81
N LEU A 39 15.39 -21.18 -7.81
CA LEU A 39 14.38 -21.95 -7.07
C LEU A 39 13.16 -22.23 -7.96
N SER A 40 12.75 -21.27 -8.79
CA SER A 40 11.67 -21.47 -9.76
C SER A 40 12.01 -22.60 -10.73
N SER A 41 13.23 -22.60 -11.29
CA SER A 41 13.68 -23.67 -12.21
C SER A 41 13.71 -25.05 -11.54
N ILE A 42 14.13 -25.14 -10.27
CA ILE A 42 14.12 -26.41 -9.53
C ILE A 42 12.68 -26.92 -9.38
N LEU A 43 11.75 -26.05 -8.97
CA LEU A 43 10.34 -26.41 -8.79
C LEU A 43 9.67 -26.77 -10.12
N ASP A 44 9.94 -26.02 -11.19
CA ASP A 44 9.46 -26.33 -12.54
C ASP A 44 9.94 -27.72 -12.98
N THR A 45 11.21 -28.04 -12.74
CA THR A 45 11.83 -29.35 -13.06
C THR A 45 11.16 -30.49 -12.30
N ILE A 46 10.89 -30.31 -11.00
CA ILE A 46 10.18 -31.31 -10.17
C ILE A 46 8.77 -31.58 -10.72
N THR A 47 8.14 -30.59 -11.36
CA THR A 47 6.80 -30.74 -11.92
C THR A 47 6.72 -31.25 -13.34
N MET A 48 7.85 -31.34 -14.05
CA MET A 48 7.93 -31.99 -15.37
C MET A 48 8.19 -33.49 -15.17
N GLU A 49 7.32 -34.35 -15.69
CA GLU A 49 7.55 -35.78 -15.67
C GLU A 49 8.86 -36.13 -16.40
N GLY A 50 9.80 -36.78 -15.70
CA GLY A 50 10.91 -37.52 -16.33
C GLY A 50 12.28 -36.85 -16.47
N CYS A 51 12.54 -35.64 -15.95
CA CYS A 51 13.87 -35.01 -16.11
C CYS A 51 14.38 -34.32 -14.84
N CYS A 52 15.03 -35.06 -13.93
CA CYS A 52 15.97 -34.46 -12.98
C CYS A 52 17.29 -34.12 -13.71
N THR A 53 17.33 -33.06 -14.52
CA THR A 53 18.60 -32.52 -15.01
C THR A 53 19.15 -31.55 -13.98
N LYS A 54 20.35 -31.87 -13.46
CA LYS A 54 21.10 -30.96 -12.58
C LYS A 54 21.25 -29.62 -13.27
N SER A 55 20.68 -28.55 -12.71
CA SER A 55 20.93 -27.21 -13.19
C SER A 55 22.37 -26.83 -12.84
N ASP A 56 23.25 -26.80 -13.83
CA ASP A 56 24.59 -26.24 -13.67
C ASP A 56 24.47 -24.77 -13.25
N ARG A 57 25.20 -24.38 -12.22
CA ARG A 57 25.33 -22.98 -11.79
C ARG A 57 25.76 -22.15 -13.02
N GLN A 58 24.88 -21.29 -13.52
CA GLN A 58 25.21 -20.41 -14.63
C GLN A 58 26.13 -19.29 -14.15
N PHE A 59 27.42 -19.42 -14.44
CA PHE A 59 28.41 -18.36 -14.27
C PHE A 59 28.37 -17.42 -15.47
N VAL A 60 28.32 -16.11 -15.24
CA VAL A 60 28.44 -15.10 -16.29
C VAL A 60 29.88 -15.12 -16.82
N ARG A 61 30.08 -15.56 -18.06
CA ARG A 61 31.35 -15.43 -18.77
C ARG A 61 31.52 -14.01 -19.30
N MET A 62 32.04 -13.12 -18.47
CA MET A 62 32.69 -11.89 -18.96
C MET A 62 34.08 -12.28 -19.42
N GLY A 63 34.34 -12.19 -20.72
CA GLY A 63 35.64 -12.48 -21.31
C GLY A 63 36.69 -11.49 -20.82
N MET A 64 37.34 -11.79 -19.70
CA MET A 64 38.64 -11.28 -19.26
C MET A 64 39.09 -12.08 -18.03
N THR A 65 40.27 -12.68 -18.12
CA THR A 65 40.71 -13.88 -17.37
C THR A 65 41.08 -13.68 -15.89
N MET A 66 40.86 -12.52 -15.25
CA MET A 66 41.41 -12.25 -13.91
C MET A 66 40.51 -11.39 -13.02
N LEU A 67 39.24 -11.77 -12.84
CA LEU A 67 38.44 -11.28 -11.70
C LEU A 67 37.93 -12.48 -10.89
N PRO A 68 37.99 -12.44 -9.55
CA PRO A 68 37.34 -13.46 -8.74
C PRO A 68 35.86 -13.51 -9.12
N GLN A 69 35.34 -14.73 -9.34
CA GLN A 69 33.94 -14.95 -9.68
C GLN A 69 33.08 -14.48 -8.51
N LEU A 70 32.60 -13.24 -8.58
CA LEU A 70 31.68 -12.72 -7.59
C LEU A 70 30.37 -13.52 -7.70
N PRO A 71 29.82 -14.03 -6.58
CA PRO A 71 28.53 -14.71 -6.61
C PRO A 71 27.50 -13.76 -7.22
N LYS A 72 26.74 -14.25 -8.21
CA LYS A 72 25.61 -13.51 -8.77
C LYS A 72 24.64 -13.30 -7.63
N ASP A 73 24.43 -12.04 -7.27
CA ASP A 73 23.44 -11.66 -6.27
C ASP A 73 22.06 -12.12 -6.76
N LEU A 74 21.49 -13.12 -6.08
CA LEU A 74 20.19 -13.73 -6.37
C LEU A 74 19.04 -12.93 -5.74
N THR A 75 19.32 -11.79 -5.13
CA THR A 75 18.30 -10.97 -4.49
C THR A 75 17.38 -10.33 -5.52
N ASP A 76 16.09 -10.26 -5.17
CA ASP A 76 15.07 -9.49 -5.89
C ASP A 76 15.48 -8.01 -5.96
N ARG A 77 16.15 -7.62 -7.04
CA ARG A 77 16.64 -6.25 -7.27
C ARG A 77 15.52 -5.23 -7.31
N ASN A 78 14.32 -5.63 -7.72
CA ASN A 78 13.22 -4.71 -7.93
C ASN A 78 12.46 -4.42 -6.62
N ARG A 79 12.59 -5.28 -5.60
CA ARG A 79 11.90 -5.18 -4.28
C ARG A 79 10.39 -5.00 -4.35
N THR A 80 9.80 -5.14 -5.53
CA THR A 80 8.38 -4.87 -5.81
C THR A 80 7.44 -6.01 -5.41
N SER A 81 8.00 -7.16 -5.02
CA SER A 81 7.20 -8.34 -4.68
C SER A 81 6.72 -8.27 -3.23
N PRO A 82 5.43 -8.51 -2.96
CA PRO A 82 4.86 -8.60 -1.61
C PRO A 82 5.61 -9.56 -0.70
N ILE A 83 5.95 -10.73 -1.23
CA ILE A 83 6.67 -11.79 -0.54
C ILE A 83 7.85 -12.16 -1.41
N ALA A 84 9.05 -12.24 -0.83
CA ALA A 84 10.25 -12.60 -1.57
C ALA A 84 11.10 -13.61 -0.81
N PHE A 85 11.49 -14.67 -1.50
CA PHE A 85 12.54 -15.56 -1.04
C PHE A 85 13.90 -14.90 -1.28
N THR A 86 14.67 -14.71 -0.21
CA THR A 86 15.99 -14.05 -0.27
C THR A 86 17.14 -15.01 0.00
N GLY A 87 16.92 -16.32 -0.20
CA GLY A 87 17.94 -17.37 -0.18
C GLY A 87 17.82 -18.33 1.00
N ASN A 88 17.50 -17.83 2.20
CA ASN A 88 17.29 -18.68 3.39
C ASN A 88 16.03 -18.33 4.17
N LYS A 89 15.27 -17.32 3.73
CA LYS A 89 14.06 -16.83 4.39
C LYS A 89 13.11 -16.22 3.36
N PHE A 90 11.86 -16.06 3.77
CA PHE A 90 10.89 -15.23 3.08
C PHE A 90 10.77 -13.87 3.78
N GLU A 91 10.67 -12.81 2.99
CA GLU A 91 10.43 -11.44 3.45
C GLU A 91 9.04 -11.00 3.07
N TYR A 92 8.22 -10.61 4.05
CA TYR A 92 6.91 -10.04 3.83
C TYR A 92 6.99 -8.50 3.83
N ARG A 93 6.98 -7.90 2.64
CA ARG A 93 7.34 -6.48 2.41
C ARG A 93 6.15 -5.52 2.38
N MET A 94 4.92 -6.04 2.45
CA MET A 94 3.71 -5.22 2.46
C MET A 94 3.41 -4.57 3.81
N VAL A 95 4.02 -5.07 4.89
CA VAL A 95 3.77 -4.63 6.27
C VAL A 95 4.08 -3.13 6.40
N GLY A 96 3.14 -2.34 6.91
CA GLY A 96 3.35 -0.92 7.18
C GLY A 96 4.35 -0.66 8.31
N SER A 97 5.06 0.46 8.29
CA SER A 97 6.09 0.76 9.30
C SER A 97 5.53 1.03 10.71
N SER A 98 4.29 1.53 10.80
CA SER A 98 3.62 1.86 12.06
C SER A 98 2.74 0.73 12.61
N GLN A 99 2.56 -0.36 11.88
CA GLN A 99 1.62 -1.41 12.27
C GLN A 99 2.25 -2.45 13.20
N SER A 100 1.45 -3.03 14.09
CA SER A 100 1.89 -4.18 14.88
C SER A 100 2.19 -5.38 13.98
N MET A 101 3.34 -6.02 14.20
CA MET A 101 3.70 -7.24 13.49
C MET A 101 2.84 -8.45 13.88
N ALA A 102 2.11 -8.37 15.01
CA ALA A 102 1.32 -9.48 15.51
C ALA A 102 0.24 -9.95 14.52
N GLY A 103 -0.54 -9.02 13.96
CA GLY A 103 -1.61 -9.35 12.99
C GLY A 103 -1.08 -10.11 11.76
N PRO A 104 -0.13 -9.53 10.98
CA PRO A 104 0.57 -10.23 9.91
C PRO A 104 1.07 -11.62 10.28
N ASN A 105 1.73 -11.74 11.43
CA ASN A 105 2.33 -13.00 11.87
C ASN A 105 1.28 -14.04 12.23
N ILE A 106 0.18 -13.65 12.89
CA ILE A 106 -0.93 -14.56 13.19
C ILE A 106 -1.50 -15.12 11.88
N TYR A 107 -1.75 -14.27 10.88
CA TYR A 107 -2.35 -14.69 9.61
C TYR A 107 -1.44 -15.61 8.82
N ILE A 108 -0.15 -15.25 8.69
CA ILE A 108 0.83 -16.06 7.96
C ILE A 108 1.08 -17.38 8.69
N ASN A 109 1.28 -17.36 10.01
CA ASN A 109 1.59 -18.58 10.76
C ASN A 109 0.41 -19.54 10.82
N ALA A 110 -0.83 -19.05 10.96
CA ALA A 110 -2.02 -19.89 10.88
C ALA A 110 -2.13 -20.54 9.50
N ALA A 111 -1.96 -19.76 8.43
CA ALA A 111 -1.99 -20.28 7.05
C ALA A 111 -0.87 -21.30 6.80
N VAL A 112 0.34 -21.09 7.31
CA VAL A 112 1.45 -22.04 7.19
C VAL A 112 1.17 -23.32 7.98
N ALA A 113 0.68 -23.20 9.22
CA ALA A 113 0.32 -24.34 10.05
C ALA A 113 -0.71 -25.24 9.36
N GLN A 114 -1.76 -24.66 8.79
CA GLN A 114 -2.79 -25.40 8.04
C GLN A 114 -2.24 -26.19 6.86
N ILE A 115 -1.30 -25.60 6.10
CA ILE A 115 -0.69 -26.28 4.94
C ILE A 115 0.30 -27.35 5.38
N LEU A 116 1.03 -27.14 6.47
CA LEU A 116 1.93 -28.15 7.03
C LEU A 116 1.17 -29.35 7.60
N GLU A 117 0.01 -29.12 8.23
CA GLU A 117 -0.89 -30.18 8.71
C GLU A 117 -1.38 -31.04 7.54
N GLN A 118 -1.87 -30.43 6.45
CA GLN A 118 -2.26 -31.18 5.24
C GLN A 118 -1.12 -32.02 4.66
N ALA A 119 0.11 -31.50 4.67
CA ALA A 119 1.28 -32.24 4.22
C ALA A 119 1.63 -33.39 5.19
N ALA A 120 1.52 -33.17 6.50
CA ALA A 120 1.75 -34.17 7.53
C ALA A 120 0.76 -35.33 7.40
N ASP A 121 -0.54 -35.04 7.27
CA ASP A 121 -1.59 -36.04 7.09
C ASP A 121 -1.33 -36.95 5.89
N ARG A 122 -0.93 -36.35 4.75
CA ARG A 122 -0.55 -37.11 3.53
C ARG A 122 0.65 -38.02 3.78
N LEU A 123 1.68 -37.51 4.46
CA LEU A 123 2.90 -38.29 4.75
C LEU A 123 2.68 -39.40 5.78
N GLU A 124 1.77 -39.20 6.74
CA GLU A 124 1.40 -40.21 7.73
C GLU A 124 0.58 -41.34 7.13
N ALA A 125 -0.28 -41.04 6.15
CA ALA A 125 -1.07 -42.02 5.43
C ALA A 125 -0.30 -42.79 4.34
N ALA A 126 0.90 -42.35 3.96
CA ALA A 126 1.66 -42.91 2.85
C ALA A 126 2.49 -44.15 3.22
N GLU A 127 2.45 -45.17 2.36
CA GLU A 127 3.33 -46.35 2.46
C GLU A 127 4.78 -46.01 2.07
N ASP A 128 4.97 -45.23 1.00
CA ASP A 128 6.27 -44.70 0.56
C ASP A 128 6.32 -43.18 0.78
N LYS A 129 6.99 -42.78 1.86
CA LYS A 129 7.11 -41.37 2.27
C LYS A 129 8.01 -40.56 1.33
N GLU A 130 8.99 -41.19 0.68
CA GLU A 130 9.90 -40.48 -0.23
C GLU A 130 9.16 -40.12 -1.53
N LEU A 131 8.41 -41.08 -2.07
CA LEU A 131 7.55 -40.85 -3.22
C LEU A 131 6.44 -39.84 -2.89
N GLU A 132 5.81 -39.95 -1.72
CA GLU A 132 4.76 -39.01 -1.33
C GLU A 132 5.28 -37.59 -1.10
N CYS A 133 6.49 -37.43 -0.55
CA CYS A 133 7.14 -36.12 -0.44
C CYS A 133 7.32 -35.46 -1.83
N HIS A 134 7.76 -36.24 -2.83
CA HIS A 134 7.85 -35.76 -4.20
C HIS A 134 6.49 -35.36 -4.77
N ASN A 135 5.45 -36.19 -4.55
CA ASN A 135 4.08 -35.89 -4.97
C ASN A 135 3.54 -34.61 -4.33
N ILE A 136 3.74 -34.41 -3.02
CA ILE A 136 3.31 -33.20 -2.31
C ILE A 136 3.93 -31.96 -2.93
N ILE A 137 5.25 -31.96 -3.13
CA ILE A 137 5.96 -30.81 -3.73
C ILE A 137 5.40 -30.52 -5.14
N ARG A 138 5.23 -31.57 -5.95
CA ARG A 138 4.70 -31.45 -7.30
C ARG A 138 3.29 -30.86 -7.28
N ASP A 139 2.38 -31.47 -6.52
CA ASP A 139 0.98 -31.10 -6.49
C ASP A 139 0.81 -29.67 -5.96
N PHE A 140 1.48 -29.32 -4.85
CA PHE A 140 1.42 -27.98 -4.27
C PHE A 140 1.96 -26.93 -5.24
N TYR A 141 3.11 -27.17 -5.89
CA TYR A 141 3.64 -26.20 -6.84
C TYR A 141 2.74 -26.08 -8.08
N GLN A 142 2.27 -27.19 -8.67
CA GLN A 142 1.38 -27.13 -9.84
C GLN A 142 0.07 -26.37 -9.55
N ASN A 143 -0.51 -26.59 -8.38
CA ASN A 143 -1.77 -25.96 -7.98
C ASN A 143 -1.62 -24.47 -7.61
N HIS A 144 -0.45 -24.06 -7.09
CA HIS A 144 -0.25 -22.70 -6.56
C HIS A 144 0.73 -21.83 -7.34
N LYS A 145 1.39 -22.34 -8.39
CA LYS A 145 2.39 -21.56 -9.17
C LYS A 145 1.85 -20.27 -9.78
N ARG A 146 0.52 -20.10 -9.87
CA ARG A 146 -0.10 -18.85 -10.36
C ARG A 146 0.36 -17.61 -9.59
N ILE A 147 0.70 -17.75 -8.30
CA ILE A 147 1.16 -16.64 -7.45
C ILE A 147 2.65 -16.31 -7.64
N VAL A 148 3.42 -17.17 -8.31
CA VAL A 148 4.85 -16.98 -8.53
C VAL A 148 5.05 -15.95 -9.64
N PHE A 149 5.75 -14.87 -9.31
CA PHE A 149 6.09 -13.81 -10.23
C PHE A 149 7.44 -13.19 -9.87
N ASN A 150 8.42 -13.38 -10.77
CA ASN A 150 9.79 -12.89 -10.59
C ASN A 150 10.06 -11.57 -11.35
N GLY A 151 9.01 -10.89 -11.82
CA GLY A 151 9.10 -9.69 -12.65
C GLY A 151 8.93 -8.39 -11.87
N ASN A 152 8.66 -7.30 -12.60
CA ASN A 152 8.37 -5.98 -12.01
C ASN A 152 6.89 -5.89 -11.60
N GLY A 153 6.62 -5.85 -10.30
CA GLY A 153 5.27 -5.77 -9.73
C GLY A 153 4.52 -4.45 -10.02
N TYR A 154 5.21 -3.39 -10.45
CA TYR A 154 4.55 -2.12 -10.79
C TYR A 154 4.07 -2.04 -12.24
N SER A 155 4.56 -2.94 -13.09
CA SER A 155 4.25 -2.94 -14.51
C SER A 155 2.74 -3.08 -14.76
N ARG A 156 2.22 -2.39 -15.78
CA ARG A 156 0.80 -2.51 -16.15
C ARG A 156 0.52 -3.93 -16.63
N GLU A 157 1.49 -4.52 -17.31
CA GLU A 157 1.55 -5.88 -17.77
C GLU A 157 1.30 -6.86 -16.61
N TRP A 158 1.95 -6.67 -15.46
CA TRP A 158 1.71 -7.50 -14.29
C TRP A 158 0.29 -7.38 -13.76
N LYS A 159 -0.28 -6.17 -13.69
CA LYS A 159 -1.67 -5.98 -13.23
C LYS A 159 -2.67 -6.71 -14.14
N GLU A 160 -2.48 -6.62 -15.46
CA GLU A 160 -3.31 -7.32 -16.43
C GLU A 160 -3.13 -8.85 -16.36
N GLU A 161 -1.88 -9.31 -16.19
CA GLU A 161 -1.57 -10.72 -16.05
C GLU A 161 -2.11 -11.32 -14.74
N ALA A 162 -1.92 -10.65 -13.61
CA ALA A 162 -2.44 -11.07 -12.32
C ALA A 162 -3.96 -11.22 -12.33
N ALA A 163 -4.67 -10.30 -12.99
CA ALA A 163 -6.12 -10.41 -13.20
C ALA A 163 -6.48 -11.64 -14.03
N LYS A 164 -5.75 -11.93 -15.13
CA LYS A 164 -5.94 -13.16 -15.94
C LYS A 164 -5.66 -14.43 -15.13
N ARG A 165 -4.71 -14.38 -14.20
CA ARG A 165 -4.37 -15.48 -13.28
C ARG A 165 -5.37 -15.64 -12.12
N GLY A 166 -6.34 -14.72 -11.99
CA GLY A 166 -7.35 -14.72 -10.93
C GLY A 166 -6.80 -14.30 -9.55
N LEU A 167 -5.68 -13.56 -9.52
CA LEU A 167 -5.12 -13.05 -8.27
C LEU A 167 -5.95 -11.85 -7.76
N PRO A 168 -6.32 -11.82 -6.47
CA PRO A 168 -7.10 -10.72 -5.92
C PRO A 168 -6.28 -9.42 -5.83
N ASP A 169 -6.93 -8.28 -6.10
CA ASP A 169 -6.38 -6.92 -6.03
C ASP A 169 -7.24 -6.05 -5.10
N PHE A 170 -7.02 -6.16 -3.78
CA PHE A 170 -7.68 -5.29 -2.78
C PHE A 170 -6.84 -4.04 -2.53
N ARG A 171 -7.10 -3.00 -3.31
CA ARG A 171 -6.24 -1.81 -3.40
C ARG A 171 -6.16 -0.98 -2.11
N ASP A 172 -7.20 -1.04 -1.29
CA ASP A 172 -7.35 -0.21 -0.09
C ASP A 172 -7.71 -1.05 1.13
N THR A 173 -7.52 -0.47 2.31
CA THR A 173 -7.78 -1.12 3.59
C THR A 173 -9.25 -1.48 3.75
N VAL A 174 -10.18 -0.63 3.29
CA VAL A 174 -11.64 -0.85 3.45
C VAL A 174 -12.14 -2.00 2.57
N SER A 175 -11.55 -2.22 1.39
CA SER A 175 -11.86 -3.38 0.55
C SER A 175 -11.16 -4.66 1.00
N ALA A 176 -9.97 -4.57 1.60
CA ALA A 176 -9.24 -5.72 2.10
C ALA A 176 -9.83 -6.29 3.40
N LEU A 177 -10.08 -5.46 4.42
CA LEU A 177 -10.46 -5.91 5.76
C LEU A 177 -11.65 -6.88 5.82
N PRO A 178 -12.74 -6.73 5.02
CA PRO A 178 -13.84 -7.70 5.01
C PRO A 178 -13.42 -9.14 4.69
N GLN A 179 -12.27 -9.35 4.06
CA GLN A 179 -11.76 -10.69 3.79
C GLN A 179 -11.35 -11.45 5.07
N MET A 180 -11.13 -10.76 6.20
CA MET A 180 -10.89 -11.38 7.51
C MET A 180 -12.02 -12.32 7.94
N VAL A 181 -13.26 -12.04 7.52
CA VAL A 181 -14.46 -12.83 7.85
C VAL A 181 -14.98 -13.63 6.64
N SER A 182 -14.17 -13.80 5.59
CA SER A 182 -14.48 -14.75 4.52
C SER A 182 -14.54 -16.17 5.08
N GLU A 183 -15.40 -17.04 4.53
CA GLU A 183 -15.51 -18.43 5.02
C GLU A 183 -14.16 -19.17 4.98
N THR A 184 -13.31 -18.89 3.99
CA THR A 184 -11.94 -19.42 3.92
C THR A 184 -11.08 -18.99 5.12
N SER A 185 -11.19 -17.74 5.54
CA SER A 185 -10.43 -17.21 6.70
C SER A 185 -11.01 -17.69 8.02
N LEU A 186 -12.35 -17.74 8.14
CA LEU A 186 -13.04 -18.28 9.31
C LEU A 186 -12.68 -19.75 9.52
N ALA A 187 -12.78 -20.56 8.48
CA ALA A 187 -12.44 -21.99 8.54
C ALA A 187 -10.97 -22.19 8.96
N LEU A 188 -10.04 -21.42 8.40
CA LEU A 188 -8.63 -21.47 8.80
C LEU A 188 -8.45 -21.22 10.30
N PHE A 189 -9.04 -20.14 10.82
CA PHE A 189 -8.87 -19.79 12.24
C PHE A 189 -9.57 -20.77 13.19
N GLU A 190 -10.72 -21.31 12.79
CA GLU A 190 -11.46 -22.32 13.56
C GLU A 190 -10.69 -23.65 13.61
N GLN A 191 -10.19 -24.13 12.46
CA GLN A 191 -9.42 -25.37 12.35
C GLN A 191 -8.11 -25.29 13.13
N GLN A 192 -7.40 -24.17 13.03
CA GLN A 192 -6.14 -23.95 13.74
C GLN A 192 -6.34 -23.50 15.20
N HIS A 193 -7.59 -23.42 15.68
CA HIS A 193 -7.94 -22.99 17.03
C HIS A 193 -7.33 -21.63 17.44
N VAL A 194 -7.21 -20.70 16.48
CA VAL A 194 -6.59 -19.38 16.68
C VAL A 194 -7.64 -18.35 17.10
N PHE A 195 -8.78 -18.31 16.40
CA PHE A 195 -9.89 -17.41 16.70
C PHE A 195 -11.23 -18.08 16.45
N THR A 196 -12.23 -17.67 17.21
CA THR A 196 -13.65 -17.93 16.94
C THR A 196 -14.22 -16.92 15.95
N ARG A 197 -15.37 -17.24 15.33
CA ARG A 197 -16.08 -16.31 14.41
C ARG A 197 -16.41 -14.98 15.07
N SER A 198 -16.78 -14.99 16.35
CA SER A 198 -17.09 -13.76 17.08
C SER A 198 -15.84 -12.89 17.24
N GLU A 199 -14.70 -13.47 17.61
CA GLU A 199 -13.46 -12.73 17.84
C GLU A 199 -12.94 -12.08 16.56
N ILE A 200 -12.94 -12.80 15.43
CA ILE A 200 -12.46 -12.25 14.16
C ILE A 200 -13.41 -11.18 13.60
N SER A 201 -14.72 -11.33 13.81
CA SER A 201 -15.72 -10.29 13.48
C SER A 201 -15.51 -9.03 14.32
N SER A 202 -15.28 -9.17 15.63
CA SER A 202 -14.95 -8.03 16.50
C SER A 202 -13.64 -7.35 16.07
N ARG A 203 -12.63 -8.12 15.65
CA ARG A 203 -11.37 -7.57 15.13
C ARG A 203 -11.57 -6.79 13.83
N LEU A 204 -12.42 -7.28 12.92
CA LEU A 204 -12.79 -6.55 11.70
C LEU A 204 -13.41 -5.19 12.05
N GLU A 205 -14.38 -5.16 12.95
CA GLU A 205 -15.02 -3.92 13.38
C GLU A 205 -14.00 -2.94 13.99
N ILE A 206 -13.14 -3.41 14.90
CA ILE A 206 -12.10 -2.58 15.52
C ILE A 206 -11.15 -2.01 14.46
N ASN A 207 -10.73 -2.81 13.48
CA ASN A 207 -9.82 -2.35 12.42
C ASN A 207 -10.47 -1.29 11.52
N LEU A 208 -11.74 -1.48 11.13
CA LEU A 208 -12.50 -0.50 10.33
C LEU A 208 -12.79 0.79 11.11
N GLN A 209 -13.10 0.68 12.39
CA GLN A 209 -13.25 1.85 13.27
C GLN A 209 -11.93 2.60 13.43
N THR A 210 -10.81 1.88 13.56
CA THR A 210 -9.47 2.47 13.67
C THR A 210 -9.12 3.23 12.39
N TYR A 211 -9.37 2.64 11.22
CA TYR A 211 -9.22 3.31 9.93
C TYR A 211 -10.03 4.62 9.89
N SER A 212 -11.34 4.53 10.20
CA SER A 212 -12.26 5.67 10.16
C SER A 212 -11.82 6.79 11.12
N LYS A 213 -11.41 6.43 12.34
CA LYS A 213 -10.93 7.39 13.35
C LYS A 213 -9.64 8.08 12.92
N GLN A 214 -8.69 7.34 12.34
CA GLN A 214 -7.44 7.93 11.87
C GLN A 214 -7.70 8.98 10.77
N ILE A 215 -8.45 8.61 9.72
CA ILE A 215 -8.80 9.54 8.64
C ILE A 215 -9.61 10.73 9.17
N ASN A 216 -10.51 10.51 10.13
CA ASN A 216 -11.26 11.58 10.77
C ASN A 216 -10.34 12.62 11.45
N VAL A 217 -9.34 12.16 12.19
CA VAL A 217 -8.36 13.03 12.86
C VAL A 217 -7.55 13.80 11.83
N GLU A 218 -7.01 13.11 10.82
CA GLU A 218 -6.22 13.74 9.76
C GLU A 218 -7.02 14.81 9.01
N ALA A 219 -8.25 14.49 8.59
CA ALA A 219 -9.14 15.41 7.90
C ALA A 219 -9.56 16.61 8.78
N SER A 220 -9.86 16.37 10.06
CA SER A 220 -10.24 17.42 11.01
C SER A 220 -9.09 18.40 11.25
N ILE A 221 -7.87 17.89 11.42
CA ILE A 221 -6.67 18.71 11.56
C ILE A 221 -6.42 19.51 10.27
N MET A 222 -6.60 18.89 9.10
CA MET A 222 -6.43 19.58 7.82
C MET A 222 -7.39 20.78 7.69
N VAL A 223 -8.67 20.60 8.07
CA VAL A 223 -9.65 21.70 8.12
C VAL A 223 -9.20 22.79 9.09
N GLU A 224 -8.74 22.41 10.28
CA GLU A 224 -8.26 23.36 11.29
C GLU A 224 -7.06 24.17 10.80
N MET A 225 -6.04 23.50 10.24
CA MET A 225 -4.85 24.12 9.67
C MET A 225 -5.20 25.10 8.55
N CYS A 226 -6.13 24.73 7.67
CA CYS A 226 -6.58 25.59 6.59
C CYS A 226 -7.28 26.84 7.14
N ARG A 227 -8.29 26.67 8.00
CA ARG A 227 -9.10 27.79 8.53
C ARG A 227 -8.30 28.75 9.41
N LYS A 228 -7.43 28.22 10.27
CA LYS A 228 -6.76 29.03 11.31
C LYS A 228 -5.40 29.55 10.89
N SER A 229 -4.70 28.89 9.97
CA SER A 229 -3.32 29.22 9.62
C SER A 229 -3.18 29.63 8.15
N ILE A 230 -3.52 28.73 7.21
CA ILE A 230 -3.22 28.94 5.77
C ILE A 230 -4.07 30.06 5.18
N ILE A 231 -5.40 29.97 5.31
CA ILE A 231 -6.32 30.94 4.73
C ILE A 231 -6.03 32.36 5.25
N PRO A 232 -5.90 32.61 6.57
CA PRO A 232 -5.54 33.94 7.08
C PRO A 232 -4.18 34.45 6.58
N ALA A 233 -3.17 33.59 6.51
CA ALA A 233 -1.85 33.95 6.01
C ALA A 233 -1.90 34.41 4.55
N VAL A 234 -2.58 33.65 3.69
CA VAL A 234 -2.72 33.96 2.26
C VAL A 234 -3.58 35.21 2.05
N ILE A 235 -4.66 35.41 2.82
CA ILE A 235 -5.44 36.66 2.79
C ILE A 235 -4.54 37.86 3.10
N GLY A 236 -3.70 37.76 4.14
CA GLY A 236 -2.77 38.81 4.52
C GLY A 236 -1.71 39.09 3.44
N TYR A 237 -1.24 38.04 2.76
CA TYR A 237 -0.30 38.17 1.64
C TYR A 237 -0.95 38.84 0.42
N VAL A 238 -2.12 38.36 0.00
CA VAL A 238 -2.88 38.94 -1.12
C VAL A 238 -3.21 40.40 -0.85
N GLY A 239 -3.64 40.75 0.37
CA GLY A 239 -3.92 42.14 0.74
C GLY A 239 -2.71 43.06 0.54
N LYS A 240 -1.51 42.63 0.96
CA LYS A 240 -0.28 43.41 0.75
C LYS A 240 0.12 43.53 -0.72
N LEU A 241 -0.08 42.46 -1.52
CA LEU A 241 0.15 42.54 -2.95
C LEU A 241 -0.81 43.52 -3.63
N SER A 242 -2.10 43.46 -3.30
CA SER A 242 -3.13 44.37 -3.82
C SER A 242 -2.87 45.84 -3.46
N ASP A 243 -2.41 46.10 -2.24
CA ASP A 243 -2.02 47.46 -1.81
C ASP A 243 -0.80 47.98 -2.59
N SER A 244 0.19 47.11 -2.84
CA SER A 244 1.37 47.45 -3.63
C SER A 244 0.99 47.75 -5.08
N LEU A 245 0.17 46.89 -5.69
CA LEU A 245 -0.36 47.04 -7.04
C LEU A 245 -1.08 48.39 -7.22
N SER A 246 -2.02 48.70 -6.31
CA SER A 246 -2.79 49.94 -6.37
C SER A 246 -1.88 51.19 -6.32
N LYS A 247 -0.80 51.15 -5.53
CA LYS A 247 0.18 52.25 -5.45
C LYS A 247 1.05 52.37 -6.70
N GLN A 248 1.35 51.25 -7.37
CA GLN A 248 2.10 51.25 -8.64
C GLN A 248 1.25 51.77 -9.80
N GLU A 249 -0.01 51.35 -9.88
CA GLU A 249 -0.99 51.84 -10.85
C GLU A 249 -1.22 53.35 -10.70
N ALA A 250 -1.37 53.83 -9.47
CA ALA A 250 -1.52 55.27 -9.19
C ALA A 250 -0.31 56.11 -9.66
N ARG A 251 0.85 55.48 -9.88
CA ARG A 251 2.07 56.11 -10.43
C ARG A 251 2.19 55.93 -11.95
N GLY A 252 1.20 55.32 -12.61
CA GLY A 252 1.20 55.08 -14.05
C GLY A 252 2.08 53.91 -14.51
N LEU A 253 2.46 53.00 -13.61
CA LEU A 253 3.22 51.81 -13.97
C LEU A 253 2.31 50.73 -14.57
N SER A 254 2.80 50.01 -15.58
CA SER A 254 2.09 48.83 -16.11
C SER A 254 2.29 47.62 -15.20
N VAL A 255 1.21 47.06 -14.67
CA VAL A 255 1.24 46.00 -13.65
C VAL A 255 0.57 44.69 -14.07
N ASN A 256 0.27 44.52 -15.37
CA ASN A 256 -0.52 43.39 -15.89
C ASN A 256 -0.06 42.00 -15.38
N ALA A 257 1.25 41.75 -15.37
CA ALA A 257 1.80 40.46 -14.91
C ALA A 257 1.61 40.23 -13.39
N GLN A 258 1.75 41.28 -12.58
CA GLN A 258 1.53 41.20 -11.15
C GLN A 258 0.03 41.00 -10.83
N GLN A 259 -0.86 41.61 -11.62
CA GLN A 259 -2.30 41.43 -11.47
C GLN A 259 -2.74 40.00 -11.80
N GLN A 260 -2.14 39.37 -12.82
CA GLN A 260 -2.35 37.96 -13.11
C GLN A 260 -1.93 37.06 -11.95
N LEU A 261 -0.76 37.33 -11.34
CA LEU A 261 -0.29 36.57 -10.18
C LEU A 261 -1.28 36.65 -9.01
N VAL A 262 -1.75 37.86 -8.66
CA VAL A 262 -2.76 38.03 -7.61
C VAL A 262 -4.05 37.30 -7.93
N THR A 263 -4.49 37.31 -9.20
CA THR A 263 -5.69 36.60 -9.64
C THR A 263 -5.55 35.09 -9.48
N THR A 264 -4.37 34.52 -9.79
CA THR A 264 -4.09 33.09 -9.58
C THR A 264 -4.18 32.71 -8.11
N VAL A 265 -3.50 33.47 -7.23
CA VAL A 265 -3.52 33.20 -5.78
C VAL A 265 -4.92 33.37 -5.19
N GLN A 266 -5.64 34.41 -5.59
CA GLN A 266 -7.02 34.65 -5.14
C GLN A 266 -7.97 33.53 -5.58
N THR A 267 -7.81 33.01 -6.80
CA THR A 267 -8.62 31.90 -7.30
C THR A 267 -8.35 30.63 -6.49
N ALA A 268 -7.09 30.30 -6.25
CA ALA A 268 -6.70 29.15 -5.43
C ALA A 268 -7.20 29.30 -3.98
N LEU A 269 -7.14 30.51 -3.42
CA LEU A 269 -7.68 30.81 -2.08
C LEU A 269 -9.19 30.57 -2.00
N ASN A 270 -9.96 31.05 -2.98
CA ASN A 270 -11.40 30.82 -3.02
C ASN A 270 -11.73 29.32 -3.10
N GLN A 271 -11.01 28.59 -3.95
CA GLN A 271 -11.16 27.13 -4.08
C GLN A 271 -10.78 26.40 -2.79
N ALA A 272 -9.71 26.82 -2.11
CA ALA A 272 -9.31 26.24 -0.83
C ALA A 272 -10.34 26.48 0.27
N ILE A 273 -10.95 27.68 0.33
CA ILE A 273 -12.03 27.98 1.28
C ILE A 273 -13.23 27.05 1.02
N GLU A 274 -13.69 26.96 -0.24
CA GLU A 274 -14.81 26.09 -0.60
C GLU A 274 -14.50 24.61 -0.31
N ALA A 275 -13.32 24.13 -0.71
CA ALA A 275 -12.91 22.75 -0.50
C ALA A 275 -12.77 22.40 1.00
N THR A 276 -12.39 23.37 1.84
CA THR A 276 -12.33 23.22 3.30
C THR A 276 -13.72 23.02 3.90
N GLU A 277 -14.70 23.80 3.46
CA GLU A 277 -16.08 23.67 3.92
C GLU A 277 -16.72 22.35 3.44
N GLN A 278 -16.48 21.99 2.18
CA GLN A 278 -16.91 20.69 1.64
C GLN A 278 -16.29 19.52 2.42
N LEU A 279 -14.99 19.59 2.76
CA LEU A 279 -14.32 18.58 3.58
C LEU A 279 -14.99 18.45 4.95
N HIS A 280 -15.33 19.57 5.58
CA HIS A 280 -16.04 19.58 6.85
C HIS A 280 -17.42 18.91 6.76
N VAL A 281 -18.17 19.14 5.67
CA VAL A 281 -19.45 18.48 5.40
C VAL A 281 -19.28 16.97 5.20
N CYS A 282 -18.27 16.53 4.43
CA CYS A 282 -17.98 15.12 4.22
C CYS A 282 -17.63 14.41 5.55
N ILE A 283 -16.85 15.06 6.43
CA ILE A 283 -16.56 14.54 7.77
C ILE A 283 -17.85 14.38 8.58
N ALA A 284 -18.71 15.40 8.61
CA ALA A 284 -19.98 15.34 9.35
C ALA A 284 -20.90 14.23 8.83
N LYS A 285 -20.94 14.03 7.50
CA LYS A 285 -21.65 12.91 6.88
C LYS A 285 -21.06 11.57 7.30
N ALA A 286 -19.74 11.38 7.28
CA ALA A 286 -19.12 10.13 7.71
C ALA A 286 -19.43 9.80 9.19
N LEU A 287 -19.47 10.82 10.05
CA LEU A 287 -19.81 10.67 11.47
C LEU A 287 -21.26 10.25 11.72
N SER A 288 -22.20 10.53 10.80
CA SER A 288 -23.59 10.11 10.96
C SER A 288 -23.81 8.60 10.81
N TYR A 289 -22.84 7.88 10.21
CA TYR A 289 -22.87 6.42 10.01
C TYR A 289 -22.11 5.62 11.09
N LYS A 290 -21.94 6.19 12.29
CA LYS A 290 -21.18 5.57 13.39
C LYS A 290 -21.63 4.15 13.78
N ASP A 291 -22.90 3.80 13.55
CA ASP A 291 -23.47 2.50 13.88
C ASP A 291 -23.30 1.48 12.74
N GLU A 292 -22.91 1.93 11.54
CA GLU A 292 -22.63 1.11 10.36
C GLU A 292 -21.13 1.18 10.01
N VAL A 293 -20.31 0.46 10.78
CA VAL A 293 -18.84 0.57 10.76
C VAL A 293 -18.22 0.46 9.35
N LEU A 294 -18.66 -0.51 8.54
CA LEU A 294 -18.15 -0.67 7.18
C LEU A 294 -18.58 0.49 6.27
N LYS A 295 -19.83 0.95 6.40
CA LYS A 295 -20.36 2.05 5.59
C LYS A 295 -19.65 3.35 5.93
N GLN A 296 -19.40 3.60 7.20
CA GLN A 296 -18.60 4.73 7.66
C GLN A 296 -17.19 4.71 7.05
N ALA A 297 -16.50 3.57 7.11
CA ALA A 297 -15.16 3.43 6.53
C ALA A 297 -15.16 3.68 5.02
N GLN A 298 -16.19 3.22 4.29
CA GLN A 298 -16.36 3.49 2.86
C GLN A 298 -16.53 4.99 2.57
N ILE A 299 -17.34 5.71 3.35
CA ILE A 299 -17.51 7.16 3.18
C ILE A 299 -16.21 7.92 3.45
N TYR A 300 -15.45 7.52 4.47
CA TYR A 300 -14.13 8.11 4.72
C TYR A 300 -13.19 7.90 3.52
N ARG A 301 -13.13 6.68 2.97
CA ARG A 301 -12.29 6.38 1.80
C ARG A 301 -12.73 7.10 0.52
N ASP A 302 -14.03 7.06 0.23
CA ASP A 302 -14.58 7.48 -1.08
C ASP A 302 -14.84 8.98 -1.16
N GLU A 303 -15.17 9.62 -0.04
CA GLU A 303 -15.54 11.04 0.00
C GLU A 303 -14.51 11.88 0.74
N VAL A 304 -14.18 11.52 1.99
CA VAL A 304 -13.30 12.35 2.84
C VAL A 304 -11.87 12.40 2.30
N VAL A 305 -11.27 11.24 1.98
CA VAL A 305 -9.90 11.18 1.43
C VAL A 305 -9.79 11.88 0.08
N GLN A 306 -10.80 11.76 -0.79
CA GLN A 306 -10.83 12.47 -2.08
C GLN A 306 -10.88 13.98 -1.87
N GLN A 307 -11.72 14.44 -0.95
CA GLN A 307 -11.83 15.86 -0.65
C GLN A 307 -10.58 16.42 0.03
N MET A 308 -9.88 15.63 0.85
CA MET A 308 -8.55 15.99 1.38
C MET A 308 -7.54 16.19 0.25
N GLN A 309 -7.51 15.31 -0.76
CA GLN A 309 -6.60 15.46 -1.91
C GLN A 309 -6.91 16.72 -2.72
N LEU A 310 -8.20 17.02 -2.94
CA LEU A 310 -8.62 18.24 -3.63
C LEU A 310 -8.19 19.50 -2.87
N LEU A 311 -8.50 19.58 -1.58
CA LEU A 311 -8.09 20.72 -0.74
C LEU A 311 -6.56 20.89 -0.75
N ARG A 312 -5.82 19.78 -0.63
CA ARG A 312 -4.36 19.79 -0.64
C ARG A 312 -3.83 20.38 -1.95
N SER A 313 -4.42 20.04 -3.10
CA SER A 313 -3.97 20.57 -4.39
C SER A 313 -4.03 22.09 -4.47
N HIS A 314 -5.05 22.72 -3.87
CA HIS A 314 -5.18 24.17 -3.82
C HIS A 314 -4.19 24.80 -2.83
N VAL A 315 -3.97 24.14 -1.68
CA VAL A 315 -2.98 24.58 -0.68
C VAL A 315 -1.56 24.51 -1.22
N ASP A 316 -1.18 23.40 -1.86
CA ASP A 316 0.14 23.20 -2.47
C ASP A 316 0.38 24.27 -3.56
N LEU A 317 -0.65 24.62 -4.34
CA LEU A 317 -0.56 25.72 -5.30
C LEU A 317 -0.30 27.07 -4.59
N MET A 318 -1.04 27.39 -3.54
CA MET A 318 -0.85 28.64 -2.79
C MET A 318 0.55 28.73 -2.15
N GLU A 319 1.10 27.61 -1.67
CA GLU A 319 2.46 27.56 -1.12
C GLU A 319 3.50 28.08 -2.13
N THR A 320 3.39 27.67 -3.40
CA THR A 320 4.36 28.06 -4.45
C THR A 320 4.37 29.56 -4.77
N TYR A 321 3.27 30.26 -4.49
CA TYR A 321 3.13 31.70 -4.80
C TYR A 321 3.20 32.59 -3.56
N THR A 322 3.14 32.03 -2.36
CA THR A 322 3.14 32.80 -1.11
C THR A 322 4.56 32.99 -0.62
N ASP A 323 4.92 34.23 -0.28
CA ASP A 323 6.24 34.51 0.28
C ASP A 323 6.47 33.76 1.61
N LYS A 324 7.69 33.24 1.80
CA LYS A 324 8.07 32.43 2.98
C LYS A 324 7.80 33.13 4.31
N ALA A 325 7.85 34.47 4.36
CA ALA A 325 7.57 35.23 5.58
C ALA A 325 6.08 35.21 5.98
N PHE A 326 5.19 34.86 5.06
CA PHE A 326 3.75 34.74 5.31
C PHE A 326 3.33 33.28 5.49
N TRP A 327 3.99 32.35 4.80
CA TRP A 327 3.62 30.95 4.85
C TRP A 327 3.80 30.38 6.27
N PRO A 328 2.75 29.81 6.89
CA PRO A 328 2.77 29.47 8.31
C PRO A 328 3.49 28.16 8.64
N PHE A 329 3.90 27.38 7.64
CA PHE A 329 4.49 26.06 7.82
C PHE A 329 5.87 25.94 7.15
N PRO A 330 6.76 25.07 7.65
CA PRO A 330 7.99 24.74 6.94
C PRO A 330 7.69 24.07 5.60
N SER A 331 8.46 24.41 4.56
CA SER A 331 8.34 23.71 3.27
C SER A 331 8.94 22.31 3.33
N TYR A 332 8.66 21.48 2.32
CA TYR A 332 9.30 20.16 2.19
C TYR A 332 10.82 20.22 2.21
N ASP A 333 11.43 21.24 1.60
CA ASP A 333 12.89 21.44 1.64
C ASP A 333 13.40 21.69 3.05
N ASP A 334 12.65 22.48 3.83
CA ASP A 334 13.00 22.76 5.22
C ASP A 334 12.90 21.47 6.06
N LEU A 335 11.83 20.68 5.87
CA LEU A 335 11.61 19.43 6.60
C LEU A 335 12.63 18.32 6.24
N LEU A 336 13.05 18.23 4.98
CA LEU A 336 13.90 17.13 4.51
C LEU A 336 15.39 17.39 4.64
N PHE A 337 15.83 18.66 4.56
CA PHE A 337 17.25 18.99 4.41
C PHE A 337 17.78 20.04 5.39
N ARG A 338 16.92 20.69 6.18
CA ARG A 338 17.33 21.84 7.01
C ARG A 338 16.92 21.74 8.48
N LEU A 339 16.22 20.66 8.87
CA LEU A 339 15.91 20.36 10.28
C LEU A 339 17.13 19.87 11.06
#